data_AF-A0A5C3Q0Q2-F1
#
_entry.id   AF-A0A5C3Q0Q2-F1
#
_cell.length_a   1.000
_cell.length_b   1.000
_cell.length_c   1.000
_cell.angle_alpha   90.00
_cell.angle_beta   90.00
_cell.angle_gamma   90.00
#
_symmetry.space_group_name_H-M   'P 1'
#
loop_
_entity.id
_entity.type
_entity.pdbx_description
1 polymer ?
#
loop_
_entity_poly.entity_id
_entity_poly.type
_entity_poly.pdbx_seq_one_letter_code
_entity_poly.pdbx_strand_id
1 'polypeptide(L)'
;MSNNIAGNNGHQEDNRPDDAVLEAILREYVCRGLKADEKLIYLRRDRNFIISKETLARFHRQFDISTPRRRPTSTAVAMLAIGELLAEDGHSRRGPKAVQEILRTRDGVVVSRNVVRDIMETLVPGGSAKRRPPNFTRINSNGDLETMDRSVRGVVIRKLGESL
;
A
#
# COMPACT_ATOMS: atom_id res chain seq x y z
N MET A 1 -52.49 4.94 -9.34
CA MET A 1 -51.05 4.88 -9.63
C MET A 1 -50.35 5.81 -8.66
N SER A 2 -49.68 5.26 -7.64
CA SER A 2 -49.01 6.01 -6.57
C SER A 2 -47.61 6.44 -7.03
N ASN A 3 -47.42 7.73 -7.27
CA ASN A 3 -46.12 8.31 -7.58
C ASN A 3 -45.25 8.31 -6.32
N ASN A 4 -44.07 7.71 -6.42
CA ASN A 4 -43.05 7.72 -5.37
C ASN A 4 -42.43 9.13 -5.32
N ILE A 5 -42.98 10.03 -4.50
CA ILE A 5 -42.60 11.45 -4.41
C ILE A 5 -41.25 11.66 -3.70
N ALA A 6 -40.74 10.65 -2.98
CA ALA A 6 -39.46 10.74 -2.32
C ALA A 6 -38.33 10.19 -3.21
N GLY A 7 -37.84 11.02 -4.13
CA GLY A 7 -36.52 10.83 -4.75
C GLY A 7 -35.41 11.01 -3.72
N ASN A 8 -35.37 10.13 -2.72
CA ASN A 8 -34.40 10.17 -1.64
C ASN A 8 -33.10 9.55 -2.19
N ASN A 9 -32.30 10.35 -2.90
CA ASN A 9 -30.92 9.99 -3.21
C ASN A 9 -30.20 9.81 -1.87
N GLY A 10 -29.95 8.57 -1.46
CA GLY A 10 -29.56 8.13 -0.11
C GLY A 10 -28.16 8.57 0.35
N HIS A 11 -27.83 9.84 0.21
CA HIS A 11 -26.63 10.48 0.72
C HIS A 11 -27.05 11.64 1.62
N GLN A 12 -27.40 11.33 2.86
CA GLN A 12 -27.57 12.35 3.89
C GLN A 12 -26.21 12.94 4.23
N GLU A 13 -25.98 14.20 3.81
CA GLU A 13 -24.84 15.01 4.27
C GLU A 13 -25.06 15.55 5.71
N ASP A 14 -26.20 15.23 6.34
CA ASP A 14 -26.65 15.82 7.62
C ASP A 14 -25.72 15.58 8.82
N ASN A 15 -24.76 14.64 8.71
CA ASN A 15 -23.74 14.38 9.74
C ASN A 15 -22.32 14.71 9.28
N ARG A 16 -22.17 15.68 8.35
CA ARG A 16 -20.85 16.13 7.92
C ARG A 16 -20.06 16.69 9.12
N PRO A 17 -18.89 16.12 9.46
CA PRO A 17 -17.99 16.72 10.43
C PRO A 17 -17.44 18.04 9.91
N ASP A 18 -17.01 18.92 10.81
CA ASP A 18 -16.30 20.14 10.44
C ASP A 18 -15.06 19.83 9.59
N ASP A 19 -14.70 20.74 8.68
CA ASP A 19 -13.69 20.47 7.65
C ASP A 19 -12.31 20.14 8.25
N ALA A 20 -11.94 20.80 9.36
CA ALA A 20 -10.71 20.49 10.10
C ALA A 20 -10.72 19.07 10.69
N VAL A 21 -11.87 18.62 11.20
CA VAL A 21 -12.04 17.28 11.77
C VAL A 21 -12.03 16.23 10.67
N LEU A 22 -12.75 16.49 9.56
CA LEU A 22 -12.80 15.61 8.41
C LEU A 22 -11.42 15.44 7.78
N GLU A 23 -10.67 16.53 7.62
CA GLU A 23 -9.30 16.50 7.13
C GLU A 23 -8.41 15.61 8.01
N ALA A 24 -8.43 15.81 9.33
CA ALA A 24 -7.64 15.02 10.28
C ALA A 24 -7.95 13.51 10.17
N ILE A 25 -9.23 13.16 10.12
CA ILE A 25 -9.69 11.77 9.95
C ILE A 25 -9.18 11.17 8.63
N LEU A 26 -9.31 11.92 7.53
CA LEU A 26 -8.89 11.44 6.21
C LEU A 26 -7.38 11.28 6.12
N ARG A 27 -6.59 12.13 6.79
CA ARG A 27 -5.13 11.98 6.92
C ARG A 27 -4.77 10.74 7.73
N GLU A 28 -5.42 10.50 8.87
CA GLU A 28 -5.23 9.29 9.67
C GLU A 28 -5.50 8.02 8.83
N TYR A 29 -6.59 8.01 8.08
CA TYR A 29 -6.93 6.88 7.21
C TYR A 29 -5.90 6.65 6.10
N VAL A 30 -5.29 7.72 5.58
CA VAL A 30 -4.17 7.60 4.63
C VAL A 30 -2.93 7.03 5.32
N CYS A 31 -2.58 7.50 6.51
CA CYS A 31 -1.47 6.95 7.30
C CYS A 31 -1.66 5.44 7.57
N ARG A 32 -2.89 5.03 7.89
CA ARG A 32 -3.29 3.63 8.07
C ARG A 32 -3.34 2.82 6.78
N GLY A 33 -3.27 3.47 5.63
CA GLY A 33 -3.24 2.80 4.32
C GLY A 33 -4.59 2.31 3.83
N LEU A 34 -5.69 2.84 4.36
CA LEU A 34 -7.03 2.40 4.02
C LEU A 34 -7.34 2.70 2.55
N LYS A 35 -7.94 1.72 1.88
CA LYS A 35 -8.50 1.85 0.53
C LYS A 35 -9.75 2.73 0.56
N ALA A 36 -10.18 3.20 -0.61
CA ALA A 36 -11.37 4.04 -0.73
C ALA A 36 -12.62 3.37 -0.13
N ASP A 37 -12.86 2.09 -0.43
CA ASP A 37 -13.99 1.33 0.12
C ASP A 37 -13.93 1.21 1.64
N GLU A 38 -12.75 0.93 2.19
CA GLU A 38 -12.54 0.85 3.64
C GLU A 38 -12.81 2.20 4.30
N LYS A 39 -12.29 3.30 3.74
CA LYS A 39 -12.55 4.66 4.25
C LYS A 39 -14.04 4.96 4.33
N LEU A 40 -14.81 4.60 3.30
CA LEU A 40 -16.26 4.80 3.30
C LEU A 40 -16.96 4.00 4.41
N ILE A 41 -16.53 2.75 4.63
CA ILE A 41 -17.03 1.91 5.72
C ILE A 41 -16.72 2.56 7.08
N TYR A 42 -15.49 3.02 7.29
CA TYR A 42 -15.08 3.67 8.54
C TYR A 42 -15.78 5.02 8.76
N LEU A 43 -15.95 5.85 7.72
CA LEU A 43 -16.71 7.11 7.82
C LEU A 43 -18.17 6.87 8.23
N ARG A 44 -18.80 5.86 7.63
CA ARG A 44 -20.16 5.46 8.01
C ARG A 44 -20.22 4.92 9.43
N ARG A 45 -19.29 4.05 9.82
CA ARG A 45 -19.32 3.39 11.13
C ARG A 45 -18.99 4.34 12.28
N ASP A 46 -17.94 5.13 12.14
CA ASP A 46 -17.37 5.89 13.26
C ASP A 46 -17.95 7.31 13.36
N ARG A 47 -18.43 7.87 12.24
CA ARG A 47 -18.92 9.26 12.16
C ARG A 47 -20.35 9.38 11.66
N ASN A 48 -21.00 8.25 11.36
CA ASN A 48 -22.31 8.22 10.71
C ASN A 48 -22.37 9.10 9.44
N PHE A 49 -21.23 9.24 8.75
CA PHE A 49 -21.08 10.11 7.59
C PHE A 49 -21.03 9.25 6.33
N ILE A 50 -22.11 9.30 5.54
CA ILE A 50 -22.30 8.44 4.37
C ILE A 50 -22.10 9.28 3.12
N ILE A 51 -21.00 9.01 2.40
CA ILE A 51 -20.65 9.72 1.17
C ILE A 51 -20.33 8.75 0.03
N SER A 52 -20.35 9.26 -1.20
CA SER A 52 -19.92 8.51 -2.38
C SER A 52 -18.39 8.50 -2.51
N LYS A 53 -17.86 7.60 -3.37
CA LYS A 53 -16.43 7.59 -3.74
C LYS A 53 -15.99 8.90 -4.39
N GLU A 54 -16.86 9.52 -5.17
CA GLU A 54 -16.59 10.79 -5.86
C GLU A 54 -16.47 11.93 -4.85
N THR A 55 -17.38 11.99 -3.87
CA THR A 55 -17.32 12.97 -2.78
C THR A 55 -16.07 12.76 -1.92
N LEU A 56 -15.70 11.51 -1.62
CA LEU A 56 -14.43 11.21 -0.95
C LEU A 56 -13.22 11.71 -1.77
N ALA A 57 -13.21 11.47 -3.08
CA ALA A 57 -12.15 11.97 -3.96
C ALA A 57 -12.11 13.50 -4.02
N ARG A 58 -13.26 14.17 -3.98
CA ARG A 58 -13.39 15.63 -3.89
C ARG A 58 -12.78 16.17 -2.60
N PHE A 59 -13.09 15.57 -1.44
CA PHE A 59 -12.46 15.97 -0.17
C PHE A 59 -10.96 15.76 -0.15
N HIS A 60 -10.47 14.65 -0.70
CA HIS A 60 -9.04 14.45 -0.90
C HIS A 60 -8.41 15.56 -1.75
N ARG A 61 -9.14 16.16 -2.71
CA ARG A 61 -8.66 17.30 -3.51
C ARG A 61 -8.67 18.59 -2.70
N GLN A 62 -9.79 18.86 -2.05
CA GLN A 62 -9.99 20.05 -1.22
C GLN A 62 -8.93 20.18 -0.14
N PHE A 63 -8.60 19.09 0.57
CA PHE A 63 -7.64 19.10 1.68
C PHE A 63 -6.18 18.80 1.26
N ASP A 64 -5.90 18.78 -0.04
CA ASP A 64 -4.58 18.41 -0.61
C ASP A 64 -3.97 17.13 -0.01
N ILE A 65 -4.81 16.11 0.24
CA ILE A 65 -4.33 14.85 0.80
C ILE A 65 -3.79 13.96 -0.33
N SER A 66 -2.47 13.75 -0.31
CA SER A 66 -1.77 12.91 -1.27
C SER A 66 -2.26 11.46 -1.26
N THR A 67 -2.44 10.90 -2.46
CA THR A 67 -2.72 9.49 -2.66
C THR A 67 -1.78 8.94 -3.72
N PRO A 68 -1.39 7.65 -3.68
CA PRO A 68 -0.31 7.12 -4.52
C PRO A 68 -0.55 7.32 -6.02
N ARG A 69 -1.82 7.33 -6.45
CA ARG A 69 -2.21 7.52 -7.86
C ARG A 69 -2.33 8.98 -8.28
N ARG A 70 -2.67 9.90 -7.37
CA ARG A 70 -2.98 11.29 -7.74
C ARG A 70 -1.76 12.20 -7.68
N ARG A 71 -0.96 12.04 -6.63
CA ARG A 71 0.21 12.87 -6.39
C ARG A 71 1.33 11.96 -5.91
N PRO A 72 2.04 11.29 -6.84
CA PRO A 72 3.19 10.49 -6.45
C PRO A 72 4.20 11.43 -5.78
N THR A 73 4.72 11.03 -4.63
CA THR A 73 5.88 11.70 -4.05
C THR A 73 6.99 11.76 -5.10
N SER A 74 7.68 12.88 -5.21
CA SER A 74 8.77 13.02 -6.17
C SER A 74 9.81 11.92 -5.92
N THR A 75 10.37 11.39 -7.01
CA THR A 75 11.34 10.28 -6.91
C THR A 75 12.51 10.65 -6.02
N ALA A 76 12.99 11.90 -6.07
CA ALA A 76 14.08 12.38 -5.22
C ALA A 76 13.74 12.32 -3.72
N VAL A 77 12.56 12.80 -3.32
CA VAL A 77 12.11 12.76 -1.91
C VAL A 77 11.89 11.31 -1.47
N ALA A 78 11.31 10.49 -2.34
CA ALA A 78 11.12 9.06 -2.06
C ALA A 78 12.46 8.33 -1.90
N MET A 79 13.45 8.61 -2.77
CA MET A 79 14.79 8.02 -2.69
C MET A 79 15.51 8.40 -1.41
N LEU A 80 15.43 9.67 -1.00
CA LEU A 80 16.05 10.15 0.23
C LEU A 80 15.43 9.46 1.46
N ALA A 81 14.10 9.47 1.58
CA ALA A 81 13.41 8.83 2.71
C ALA A 81 13.61 7.31 2.75
N ILE A 82 13.61 6.63 1.59
CA ILE A 82 13.92 5.20 1.52
C ILE A 82 15.38 4.94 1.91
N GLY A 83 16.32 5.76 1.44
CA GLY A 83 17.73 5.64 1.74
C GLY A 83 18.02 5.74 3.25
N GLU A 84 17.44 6.74 3.91
CA GLU A 84 17.52 6.91 5.37
C GLU A 84 16.99 5.67 6.10
N LEU A 85 15.83 5.18 5.70
CA LEU A 85 15.19 4.02 6.33
C LEU A 85 15.95 2.72 6.12
N LEU A 86 16.65 2.59 4.99
CA LEU A 86 17.55 1.47 4.70
C LEU A 86 18.85 1.57 5.48
N ALA A 87 19.39 2.78 5.69
CA ALA A 87 20.57 3.00 6.51
C ALA A 87 20.31 2.62 7.99
N GLU A 88 19.09 2.87 8.49
CA GLU A 88 18.65 2.39 9.80
C GLU A 88 18.47 0.85 9.86
N ASP A 89 18.21 0.20 8.73
CA ASP A 89 18.03 -1.27 8.63
C ASP A 89 19.35 -1.96 8.23
N GLY A 90 20.30 -2.00 9.17
CA GLY A 90 21.64 -2.55 8.95
C GLY A 90 21.70 -4.00 8.45
N HIS A 91 20.61 -4.77 8.57
CA HIS A 91 20.51 -6.15 8.08
C HIS A 91 19.60 -6.30 6.85
N SER A 92 19.09 -5.19 6.30
CA SER A 92 18.21 -5.17 5.12
C SER A 92 17.01 -6.13 5.23
N ARG A 93 16.50 -6.35 6.45
CA ARG A 93 15.42 -7.31 6.73
C ARG A 93 14.06 -6.81 6.26
N ARG A 94 13.90 -5.50 6.10
CA ARG A 94 12.64 -4.88 5.67
C ARG A 94 12.45 -5.09 4.17
N GLY A 95 11.30 -5.69 3.82
CA GLY A 95 10.86 -5.79 2.43
C GLY A 95 10.19 -4.49 1.95
N PRO A 96 9.96 -4.34 0.63
CA PRO A 96 9.34 -3.13 0.07
C PRO A 96 7.99 -2.75 0.68
N LYS A 97 7.19 -3.75 1.11
CA LYS A 97 5.91 -3.50 1.78
C LYS A 97 6.09 -2.89 3.18
N ALA A 98 7.07 -3.39 3.94
CA ALA A 98 7.35 -2.87 5.28
C ALA A 98 7.94 -1.45 5.21
N VAL A 99 8.86 -1.21 4.28
CA VAL A 99 9.40 0.14 4.01
C VAL A 99 8.28 1.10 3.62
N GLN A 100 7.40 0.71 2.69
CA GLN A 100 6.26 1.52 2.28
C GLN A 100 5.33 1.87 3.46
N GLU A 101 5.08 0.91 4.35
CA GLU A 101 4.23 1.11 5.52
C GLU A 101 4.86 2.10 6.50
N ILE A 102 6.15 1.94 6.81
CA ILE A 102 6.85 2.86 7.73
C ILE A 102 6.90 4.27 7.15
N LEU A 103 7.24 4.45 5.87
CA LEU A 103 7.25 5.75 5.21
C LEU A 103 5.88 6.46 5.32
N ARG A 104 4.81 5.69 5.17
CA ARG A 104 3.45 6.21 5.24
C ARG A 104 3.03 6.59 6.66
N THR A 105 3.43 5.81 7.67
CA THR A 105 3.04 6.03 9.07
C THR A 105 3.94 7.04 9.79
N ARG A 106 5.25 7.00 9.55
CA ARG A 106 6.26 7.82 10.23
C ARG A 106 6.42 9.17 9.53
N ASP A 107 6.59 9.15 8.21
CA ASP A 107 7.01 10.33 7.44
C ASP A 107 5.85 10.94 6.64
N GLY A 108 4.68 10.31 6.64
CA GLY A 108 3.53 10.72 5.83
C GLY A 108 3.78 10.59 4.32
N VAL A 109 4.84 9.89 3.92
CA VAL A 109 5.29 9.76 2.53
C VAL A 109 4.52 8.63 1.86
N VAL A 110 3.67 9.00 0.90
CA VAL A 110 2.76 8.08 0.21
C VAL A 110 3.36 7.65 -1.14
N VAL A 111 4.07 6.52 -1.14
CA VAL A 111 4.72 5.97 -2.33
C VAL A 111 4.11 4.62 -2.69
N SER A 112 4.06 4.27 -3.97
CA SER A 112 3.63 2.94 -4.41
C SER A 112 4.67 1.88 -4.07
N ARG A 113 4.23 0.66 -3.73
CA ARG A 113 5.14 -0.47 -3.44
C ARG A 113 6.14 -0.72 -4.57
N ASN A 114 5.72 -0.57 -5.82
CA ASN A 114 6.59 -0.82 -6.97
C ASN A 114 7.72 0.21 -7.02
N VAL A 115 7.41 1.50 -6.85
CA VAL A 115 8.43 2.55 -6.77
C VAL A 115 9.39 2.30 -5.60
N VAL A 116 8.88 1.90 -4.43
CA VAL A 116 9.73 1.53 -3.29
C VAL A 116 10.66 0.38 -3.65
N ARG A 117 10.14 -0.68 -4.28
CA ARG A 117 10.94 -1.85 -4.69
C ARG A 117 12.03 -1.44 -5.69
N ASP A 118 11.69 -0.63 -6.69
CA ASP A 118 12.60 -0.27 -7.77
C ASP A 118 13.73 0.64 -7.24
N ILE A 119 13.39 1.56 -6.32
CA ILE A 119 14.38 2.38 -5.58
C ILE A 119 15.26 1.50 -4.69
N MET A 120 14.67 0.57 -3.91
CA MET A 120 15.44 -0.34 -3.06
C MET A 120 16.42 -1.20 -3.86
N GLU A 121 16.04 -1.66 -5.05
CA GLU A 121 16.93 -2.45 -5.92
C GLU A 121 18.05 -1.58 -6.51
N THR A 122 17.78 -0.30 -6.77
CA THR A 122 18.77 0.66 -7.25
C THR A 122 19.79 1.00 -6.15
N LEU A 123 19.33 1.20 -4.91
CA LEU A 123 20.20 1.55 -3.77
C LEU A 123 20.96 0.35 -3.20
N VAL A 124 20.32 -0.81 -3.11
CA VAL A 124 20.91 -2.05 -2.55
C VAL A 124 20.62 -3.24 -3.48
N PRO A 125 21.39 -3.40 -4.56
CA PRO A 125 21.22 -4.50 -5.50
C PRO A 125 21.29 -5.85 -4.77
N GLY A 126 20.32 -6.74 -5.02
CA GLY A 126 20.27 -8.06 -4.40
C GLY A 126 19.93 -8.09 -2.89
N GLY A 127 19.55 -6.95 -2.29
CA GLY A 127 19.07 -6.92 -0.90
C GLY A 127 17.85 -7.82 -0.67
N SER A 128 17.03 -8.03 -1.72
CA SER A 128 15.93 -8.97 -1.73
C SER A 128 16.36 -10.44 -1.62
N ALA A 129 17.51 -10.80 -2.21
CA ALA A 129 18.08 -12.13 -2.11
C ALA A 129 18.56 -12.39 -0.69
N LYS A 130 19.24 -11.43 -0.04
CA LYS A 130 19.73 -11.56 1.36
C LYS A 130 18.63 -11.94 2.36
N ARG A 131 17.39 -11.46 2.14
CA ARG A 131 16.23 -11.75 3.01
C ARG A 131 15.65 -13.15 2.87
N ARG A 132 15.93 -13.86 1.78
CA ARG A 132 15.33 -15.18 1.54
C ARG A 132 16.02 -16.22 2.42
N PRO A 133 15.26 -17.07 3.14
CA PRO A 133 15.84 -18.24 3.80
C PRO A 133 16.46 -19.18 2.75
N PRO A 134 17.47 -19.98 3.13
CA PRO A 134 18.21 -20.83 2.19
C PRO A 134 17.33 -21.84 1.43
N ASN A 135 16.20 -22.26 1.99
CA ASN A 135 15.28 -23.23 1.39
C ASN A 135 14.01 -22.59 0.82
N PHE A 136 14.11 -21.39 0.25
CA PHE A 136 12.94 -20.75 -0.35
C PHE A 136 12.56 -21.43 -1.66
N THR A 137 11.45 -22.16 -1.64
CA THR A 137 10.86 -22.77 -2.83
C THR A 137 9.89 -21.79 -3.48
N ARG A 138 10.05 -21.54 -4.78
CA ARG A 138 9.11 -20.76 -5.58
C ARG A 138 8.25 -21.72 -6.38
N ILE A 139 6.93 -21.58 -6.30
CA ILE A 139 6.03 -22.26 -7.23
C ILE A 139 5.99 -21.40 -8.51
N ASN A 140 6.37 -21.98 -9.64
CA ASN A 140 6.29 -21.30 -10.93
C ASN A 140 4.83 -21.27 -11.44
N SER A 141 4.56 -20.56 -12.53
CA SER A 141 3.21 -20.44 -13.12
C SER A 141 2.62 -21.77 -13.57
N ASN A 142 3.46 -22.81 -13.69
CA ASN A 142 3.08 -24.16 -14.12
C ASN A 142 2.84 -25.10 -12.93
N GLY A 143 3.04 -24.64 -11.69
CA GLY A 143 2.86 -25.45 -10.48
C GLY A 143 4.11 -26.22 -10.03
N ASP A 144 5.26 -26.07 -10.69
CA ASP A 144 6.51 -26.74 -10.30
C ASP A 144 7.23 -26.00 -9.17
N LEU A 145 7.91 -26.77 -8.32
CA LEU A 145 8.74 -26.28 -7.24
C LEU A 145 10.15 -25.96 -7.76
N GLU A 146 10.46 -24.68 -7.88
CA GLU A 146 11.81 -24.20 -8.11
C GLU A 146 12.50 -24.00 -6.76
N THR A 147 13.52 -24.81 -6.47
CA THR A 147 14.36 -24.61 -5.28
C THR A 147 15.65 -23.94 -5.75
N MET A 148 15.89 -22.72 -5.30
CA MET A 148 17.15 -22.01 -5.58
C MET A 148 18.17 -22.34 -4.49
N ASP A 149 19.04 -23.30 -4.74
CA ASP A 149 20.22 -23.56 -3.91
C ASP A 149 21.31 -22.53 -4.20
N ARG A 150 21.86 -21.89 -3.15
CA ARG A 150 22.95 -20.91 -3.29
C ARG A 150 24.33 -21.57 -3.45
N SER A 151 24.45 -22.88 -3.23
CA SER A 151 25.74 -23.58 -3.30
C SER A 151 26.18 -23.89 -4.74
N VAL A 152 25.27 -23.82 -5.71
CA VAL A 152 25.56 -24.14 -7.12
C VAL A 152 25.01 -23.00 -7.95
N ARG A 153 25.79 -22.46 -8.89
CA ARG A 153 25.33 -21.49 -9.90
C ARG A 153 24.32 -22.17 -10.85
N GLY A 154 23.12 -22.51 -10.38
CA GLY A 154 22.13 -23.23 -11.17
C GLY A 154 20.76 -23.30 -10.50
N VAL A 155 19.71 -23.14 -11.31
CA VAL A 155 18.31 -23.35 -10.91
C VAL A 155 18.02 -24.84 -10.95
N VAL A 156 17.64 -25.44 -9.81
CA VAL A 156 17.19 -26.83 -9.78
C VAL A 156 15.67 -26.84 -9.79
N ILE A 157 15.10 -27.26 -10.93
CA ILE A 157 13.66 -27.48 -11.10
C ILE A 157 13.38 -28.92 -10.72
N ARG A 158 12.54 -29.16 -9.69
CA ARG A 158 12.06 -30.51 -9.34
C ARG A 158 10.57 -30.59 -9.63
N LYS A 159 10.17 -31.51 -10.51
CA LYS A 159 8.77 -31.83 -10.74
C LYS A 159 8.24 -32.67 -9.59
N LEU A 160 7.02 -32.36 -9.14
CA LEU A 160 6.30 -33.18 -8.15
C LEU A 160 5.93 -34.52 -8.81
N GLY A 161 6.60 -35.61 -8.40
CA GLY A 161 6.19 -36.96 -8.82
C GLY A 161 7.27 -38.04 -8.87
N GLU A 162 8.56 -37.70 -8.85
CA GLU A 162 9.62 -38.71 -8.89
C GLU A 162 10.09 -39.05 -7.47
N SER A 163 9.53 -40.14 -6.93
CA SER A 163 10.12 -40.88 -5.82
C SER A 163 11.26 -41.75 -6.36
N LEU A 164 12.28 -41.94 -5.52
CA LEU A 164 13.52 -42.71 -5.72
C LEU A 164 13.36 -44.02 -6.49
#